data_AF-A0A7S1SXL0-F1
#
_entry.id   AF-A0A7S1SXL0-F1
#
_cell.length_a   1.000
_cell.length_b   1.000
_cell.length_c   1.000
_cell.angle_alpha   90.00
_cell.angle_beta   90.00
_cell.angle_gamma   90.00
#
_symmetry.space_group_name_H-M   'P 1'
#
loop_
_entity.id
_entity.type
_entity.pdbx_description
1 polymer ?
#
loop_
_entity_poly.entity_id
_entity_poly.type
_entity_poly.pdbx_seq_one_letter_code
_entity_poly.pdbx_strand_id
1 'polypeptide(L)'
;CEWARELGAEELIIWPQTDGYDYNLQVNYTELWTRAVQAYRSVCDACHDLQVSIEYKPTDEVSRFALVGSTGAALLLVQEVGRPNMGLTLDVGHMLMAGENPAQ
;
A
#
# COMPACT_ATOMS: atom_id res chain seq x y z
N CYS A 1 -12.68 8.66 5.17
CA CYS A 1 -11.78 9.41 6.05
C CYS A 1 -12.49 10.43 6.92
N GLU A 2 -13.73 10.16 7.34
CA GLU A 2 -14.50 11.06 8.21
C GLU A 2 -13.85 11.21 9.58
N TRP A 3 -13.57 10.09 10.26
CA TRP A 3 -12.88 10.09 11.56
C TRP A 3 -11.52 10.78 11.52
N ALA A 4 -10.74 10.58 10.45
CA ALA A 4 -9.45 11.27 10.29
C ALA A 4 -9.63 12.79 10.32
N ARG A 5 -10.66 13.31 9.64
CA ARG A 5 -10.99 14.75 9.64
C ARG A 5 -11.48 15.22 11.01
N GLU A 6 -12.36 14.46 11.67
CA GLU A 6 -12.87 14.80 13.00
C GLU A 6 -11.76 14.87 14.05
N LEU A 7 -10.74 14.02 13.91
CA LEU A 7 -9.57 13.97 14.79
C LEU A 7 -8.49 15.00 14.40
N GLY A 8 -8.67 15.74 13.30
CA GLY A 8 -7.68 16.69 12.80
C GLY A 8 -6.40 16.03 12.29
N ALA A 9 -6.48 14.79 11.80
CA ALA A 9 -5.36 14.10 11.17
C ALA A 9 -5.05 14.71 9.80
N GLU A 10 -3.77 14.72 9.43
CA GLU A 10 -3.29 15.19 8.12
C GLU A 10 -2.98 14.03 7.17
N GLU A 11 -2.82 12.82 7.72
CA GLU A 11 -2.38 11.63 7.00
C GLU A 11 -3.34 10.44 7.24
N LEU A 12 -3.47 9.60 6.22
CA LEU A 12 -4.15 8.31 6.25
C LEU A 12 -3.19 7.22 5.76
N ILE A 13 -2.73 6.39 6.69
CA ILE A 13 -1.85 5.26 6.39
C ILE A 13 -2.70 4.01 6.16
N ILE A 14 -2.47 3.32 5.05
CA ILE A 14 -3.11 2.05 4.72
C ILE A 14 -2.06 0.94 4.77
N TRP A 15 -2.20 0.04 5.74
CA TRP A 15 -1.46 -1.21 5.81
C TRP A 15 -2.34 -2.35 5.28
N PRO A 16 -2.10 -2.86 4.06
CA PRO A 16 -2.98 -3.83 3.41
C PRO A 16 -2.61 -5.26 3.81
N GLN A 17 -2.73 -5.56 5.10
CA GLN A 17 -2.28 -6.83 5.73
C GLN A 17 -2.77 -8.08 4.99
N THR A 18 -3.98 -8.06 4.43
CA THR A 18 -4.63 -9.21 3.79
C THR A 18 -4.57 -9.19 2.26
N ASP A 19 -4.02 -8.15 1.64
CA ASP A 19 -4.01 -8.00 0.18
C ASP A 19 -2.82 -8.78 -0.41
N GLY A 20 -2.97 -10.09 -0.43
CA GLY A 20 -1.93 -11.03 -0.79
C GLY A 20 -2.46 -12.40 -1.21
N TYR A 21 -1.59 -13.40 -1.12
CA TYR A 21 -1.85 -14.79 -1.45
C TYR A 21 -0.84 -15.71 -0.76
N ASP A 22 -1.16 -17.00 -0.63
CA ASP A 22 -0.34 -17.99 0.08
C ASP A 22 0.37 -18.97 -0.85
N TYR A 23 -0.23 -19.20 -2.03
CA TYR A 23 0.26 -20.13 -3.02
C TYR A 23 0.55 -19.43 -4.34
N ASN A 24 1.56 -19.94 -5.06
CA ASN A 24 1.83 -19.53 -6.42
C ASN A 24 0.62 -19.86 -7.30
N LEU A 25 0.26 -18.93 -8.19
CA LEU A 25 -0.88 -19.04 -9.10
C LEU A 25 -2.26 -19.12 -8.42
N GLN A 26 -2.36 -18.78 -7.13
CA GLN A 26 -3.64 -18.73 -6.41
C GLN A 26 -4.58 -17.64 -6.92
N VAL A 27 -4.02 -16.54 -7.41
CA VAL A 27 -4.76 -15.34 -7.82
C VAL A 27 -4.41 -14.94 -9.25
N ASN A 28 -5.32 -14.20 -9.87
CA ASN A 28 -5.02 -13.47 -11.09
C ASN A 28 -4.26 -12.17 -10.72
N TYR A 29 -2.94 -12.19 -10.85
CA TYR A 29 -2.06 -11.08 -10.45
C TYR A 29 -2.41 -9.75 -11.13
N THR A 30 -2.70 -9.76 -12.43
CA THR A 30 -3.04 -8.55 -13.18
C THR A 30 -4.35 -7.93 -12.72
N GLU A 31 -5.34 -8.79 -12.48
CA GLU A 31 -6.64 -8.34 -11.98
C GLU A 31 -6.54 -7.81 -10.55
N LEU A 32 -5.81 -8.52 -9.68
CA LEU A 32 -5.58 -8.10 -8.30
C LEU A 32 -4.85 -6.75 -8.24
N TRP A 33 -3.79 -6.57 -9.03
CA TRP A 33 -3.08 -5.30 -9.16
C TRP A 33 -3.99 -4.17 -9.65
N THR A 34 -4.77 -4.42 -10.71
CA THR A 34 -5.72 -3.44 -11.25
C THR A 34 -6.73 -3.01 -10.20
N ARG A 35 -7.26 -3.96 -9.41
CA ARG A 35 -8.19 -3.68 -8.31
C ARG A 35 -7.54 -2.81 -7.23
N ALA A 36 -6.30 -3.10 -6.84
CA ALA A 36 -5.56 -2.29 -5.88
C ALA A 36 -5.40 -0.84 -6.36
N VAL A 37 -4.93 -0.64 -7.61
CA VAL A 37 -4.78 0.71 -8.20
C VAL A 37 -6.11 1.48 -8.15
N GLN A 38 -7.23 0.86 -8.51
CA GLN A 38 -8.54 1.52 -8.49
C GLN A 38 -9.05 1.79 -7.07
N ALA A 39 -8.78 0.90 -6.12
CA ALA A 39 -9.13 1.09 -4.72
C ALA A 39 -8.39 2.29 -4.12
N TYR A 40 -7.07 2.38 -4.32
CA TYR A 40 -6.27 3.53 -3.87
C TYR A 40 -6.70 4.84 -4.53
N ARG A 41 -7.03 4.85 -5.83
CA ARG A 41 -7.62 6.03 -6.49
C ARG A 41 -8.90 6.47 -5.82
N SER A 42 -9.80 5.53 -5.54
CA SER A 42 -11.07 5.81 -4.90
C SER A 42 -10.90 6.41 -3.51
N VAL A 43 -9.93 5.89 -2.73
CA VAL A 43 -9.59 6.44 -1.41
C VAL A 43 -8.98 7.84 -1.54
N CYS A 44 -8.00 8.03 -2.43
CA CYS A 44 -7.37 9.33 -2.65
C CYS A 44 -8.38 10.39 -3.09
N ASP A 45 -9.32 10.05 -3.97
CA ASP A 45 -10.38 10.96 -4.45
C ASP A 45 -11.36 11.31 -3.32
N ALA A 46 -11.76 10.32 -2.50
CA ALA A 46 -12.65 10.52 -1.36
C ALA A 46 -11.98 11.30 -0.20
N CYS A 47 -10.66 11.24 -0.12
CA CYS A 47 -9.82 11.81 0.94
C CYS A 47 -8.77 12.77 0.38
N HIS A 48 -9.16 13.57 -0.61
CA HIS A 48 -8.29 14.48 -1.36
C HIS A 48 -7.61 15.56 -0.50
N ASP A 49 -8.15 15.81 0.70
CA ASP A 49 -7.65 16.73 1.72
C ASP A 49 -6.59 16.12 2.65
N LEU A 50 -6.36 14.81 2.58
CA LEU A 50 -5.39 14.08 3.40
C LEU A 50 -4.26 13.52 2.53
N GLN A 51 -3.06 13.39 3.11
CA GLN A 51 -2.00 12.59 2.52
C GLN A 51 -2.29 11.10 2.76
N VAL A 52 -2.46 10.33 1.69
CA VAL A 52 -2.69 8.89 1.75
C VAL A 52 -1.38 8.17 1.47
N SER A 53 -1.06 7.16 2.27
CA SER A 53 0.14 6.35 2.04
C SER A 53 -0.14 4.86 2.13
N ILE A 54 0.60 4.07 1.36
CA ILE A 54 0.70 2.63 1.56
C ILE A 54 1.90 2.33 2.49
N GLU A 55 1.65 1.58 3.55
CA GLU A 55 2.67 0.92 4.35
C GLU A 55 2.74 -0.54 3.89
N TYR A 56 3.68 -0.86 3.00
CA TYR A 56 3.80 -2.23 2.48
C TYR A 56 4.50 -3.13 3.51
N LYS A 57 4.16 -4.42 3.50
CA LYS A 57 4.83 -5.46 4.29
C LYS A 57 4.97 -6.72 3.43
N PRO A 58 6.16 -7.30 3.24
CA PRO A 58 6.36 -8.40 2.28
C PRO A 58 5.55 -9.67 2.57
N THR A 59 5.33 -9.94 3.85
CA THR A 59 4.63 -11.12 4.37
C THR A 59 4.03 -10.79 5.73
N ASP A 60 2.93 -11.44 6.07
CA ASP A 60 2.26 -11.33 7.36
C ASP A 60 1.72 -12.69 7.83
N GLU A 61 1.18 -12.77 9.06
CA GLU A 61 0.60 -13.98 9.62
C GLU A 61 -0.62 -14.49 8.83
N VAL A 62 -1.34 -13.59 8.16
CA VAL A 62 -2.54 -13.89 7.36
C VAL A 62 -2.28 -14.02 5.87
N SER A 63 -1.10 -13.62 5.37
CA SER A 63 -0.74 -13.76 3.96
C SER A 63 0.76 -13.99 3.79
N ARG A 64 1.14 -15.12 3.17
CA ARG A 64 2.55 -15.44 2.92
C ARG A 64 3.23 -14.51 1.92
N PHE A 65 2.50 -14.00 0.94
CA PHE A 65 3.01 -13.08 -0.07
C PHE A 65 2.05 -11.89 -0.20
N ALA A 66 2.55 -10.67 0.01
CA ALA A 66 1.79 -9.46 -0.27
C ALA A 66 1.76 -9.13 -1.76
N LEU A 67 0.66 -8.52 -2.23
CA LEU A 67 0.57 -7.94 -3.57
C LEU A 67 1.64 -6.87 -3.79
N VAL A 68 1.85 -6.04 -2.77
CA VAL A 68 2.88 -5.01 -2.72
C VAL A 68 3.83 -5.36 -1.59
N GLY A 69 4.98 -5.94 -1.92
CA GLY A 69 5.92 -6.49 -0.95
C GLY A 69 7.29 -5.83 -0.90
N SER A 70 7.49 -4.70 -1.59
CA SER A 70 8.77 -4.00 -1.66
C SER A 70 8.58 -2.50 -1.91
N THR A 71 9.61 -1.70 -1.64
CA THR A 71 9.66 -0.27 -1.97
C THR A 71 9.42 -0.07 -3.47
N GLY A 72 10.04 -0.90 -4.31
CA GLY A 72 9.90 -0.80 -5.77
C GLY A 72 8.47 -1.05 -6.26
N ALA A 73 7.79 -2.07 -5.71
CA ALA A 73 6.39 -2.33 -6.01
C ALA A 73 5.49 -1.18 -5.51
N ALA A 74 5.76 -0.65 -4.32
CA ALA A 74 5.00 0.45 -3.76
C ALA A 74 5.14 1.74 -4.59
N LEU A 75 6.34 2.06 -5.07
CA LEU A 75 6.58 3.19 -5.98
C LEU A 75 5.82 3.04 -7.30
N LEU A 76 5.81 1.84 -7.89
CA LEU A 76 5.03 1.55 -9.10
C LEU A 76 3.52 1.74 -8.85
N LEU A 77 3.02 1.25 -7.71
CA LEU A 77 1.62 1.43 -7.33
C LEU A 77 1.27 2.92 -7.24
N VAL A 78 2.08 3.73 -6.54
CA VAL A 78 1.85 5.19 -6.42
C VAL A 78 1.85 5.87 -7.77
N GLN A 79 2.80 5.53 -8.64
CA GLN A 79 2.87 6.07 -10.00
C GLN A 79 1.61 5.73 -10.81
N GLU A 80 1.12 4.49 -10.72
CA GLU A 80 -0.09 4.06 -11.44
C GLU A 80 -1.38 4.61 -10.84
N VAL A 81 -1.47 4.77 -9.52
CA VAL A 81 -2.58 5.45 -8.85
C VAL A 81 -2.70 6.87 -9.41
N GLY A 82 -1.58 7.57 -9.57
CA GLY A 82 -1.52 8.85 -10.28
C GLY A 82 -2.36 9.93 -9.60
N ARG A 83 -2.31 9.99 -8.27
CA ARG A 83 -2.96 11.03 -7.46
C ARG A 83 -1.91 11.81 -6.68
N PRO A 84 -2.06 13.14 -6.56
CA PRO A 84 -1.03 13.99 -5.96
C PRO A 84 -0.88 13.78 -4.45
N ASN A 85 -1.90 13.22 -3.79
CA ASN A 85 -1.92 12.95 -2.36
C ASN A 85 -1.64 11.48 -2.03
N MET A 86 -1.02 10.71 -2.93
CA MET A 86 -0.62 9.32 -2.68
C MET A 86 0.90 9.22 -2.49
N GLY A 87 1.33 8.54 -1.43
CA GLY A 87 2.73 8.33 -1.07
C GLY A 87 3.00 6.96 -0.44
N LEU A 88 4.16 6.86 0.21
CA LEU A 88 4.61 5.65 0.90
C LEU A 88 4.84 5.97 2.39
N THR A 89 4.49 5.04 3.26
CA THR A 89 4.99 4.97 4.64
C THR A 89 6.04 3.88 4.69
N LEU A 90 7.28 4.26 5.01
CA LEU A 90 8.42 3.34 5.07
C LEU A 90 8.65 2.90 6.51
N ASP A 91 8.21 1.69 6.83
CA ASP A 91 8.59 1.02 8.08
C ASP A 91 9.93 0.29 7.90
N VAL A 92 10.90 0.59 8.77
CA VAL A 92 12.25 0.02 8.70
C VAL A 92 12.22 -1.51 8.85
N GLY A 93 11.33 -2.04 9.69
CA GLY A 93 11.17 -3.48 9.87
C GLY A 93 10.68 -4.13 8.58
N HIS A 94 9.69 -3.55 7.91
CA HIS A 94 9.16 -4.05 6.64
C HIS A 94 10.20 -4.01 5.52
N MET A 95 11.01 -2.95 5.44
CA MET A 95 12.13 -2.86 4.50
C MET A 95 13.17 -3.95 4.74
N LEU A 96 13.56 -4.17 6.00
CA LEU A 96 14.50 -5.23 6.35
C LEU A 96 13.94 -6.62 6.06
N MET A 97 12.64 -6.84 6.32
CA MET A 97 11.93 -8.06 5.94
C MET A 97 11.92 -8.28 4.42
N ALA A 98 11.89 -7.20 3.63
CA ALA A 98 11.93 -7.23 2.17
C ALA A 98 13.34 -7.52 1.62
N GLY A 99 14.36 -7.56 2.49
CA GLY A 99 15.77 -7.67 2.09
C GLY A 99 16.32 -6.37 1.50
N GLU A 100 15.71 -5.23 1.81
CA GLU A 100 16.11 -3.92 1.30
C GLU A 100 17.13 -3.24 2.23
N ASN A 101 17.88 -2.27 1.70
CA ASN A 101 18.68 -1.35 2.49
C ASN A 101 17.85 -0.08 2.76
N PRO A 102 17.44 0.20 4.01
CA PRO A 102 16.63 1.37 4.33
C PRO A 102 17.27 2.72 4.00
N ALA A 103 18.58 2.77 3.82
CA ALA A 103 19.33 4.00 3.53
C ALA A 103 19.59 4.26 2.03
N GLN A 104 19.16 3.36 1.14
CA GLN A 104 19.33 3.53 -0.31
C GLN A 104 18.29 4.50 -0.90
#